data_AF-A0A366KSW0-F1
#
_entry.id   AF-A0A366KSW0-F1
#
_cell.length_a   1.000
_cell.length_b   1.000
_cell.length_c   1.000
_cell.angle_alpha   90.00
_cell.angle_beta   90.00
_cell.angle_gamma   90.00
#
_symmetry.space_group_name_H-M   'P 1'
#
loop_
_entity.id
_entity.type
_entity.pdbx_description
1 polymer ?
#
loop_
_entity_poly.entity_id
_entity_poly.type
_entity_poly.pdbx_seq_one_letter_code
_entity_poly.pdbx_strand_id
1 'polypeptide(L)'
;MGFLERKIKYFICTIDNIVYTTPQISANDNLASRSYVYFYYNKKHYKFYNGNKLNLPIFPNHAKTIKERAKLLHKLQQEYTKALNNNWTPTGQTNLFDPILPIQ
;
A
#
# COMPACT_ATOMS: atom_id res chain seq x y z
N MET A 1 38.10 9.18 10.77
CA MET A 1 37.03 9.67 9.87
C MET A 1 35.70 9.14 10.39
N GLY A 2 34.91 9.98 11.06
CA GLY A 2 33.62 9.60 11.62
C GLY A 2 32.52 9.70 10.58
N PHE A 3 31.83 8.59 10.32
CA PHE A 3 30.64 8.59 9.47
C PHE A 3 29.41 8.81 10.36
N LEU A 4 28.77 9.96 10.18
CA LEU A 4 27.62 10.42 10.94
C LEU A 4 26.39 9.58 10.57
N GLU A 5 26.02 8.62 11.41
CA GLU A 5 24.79 7.83 11.21
C GLU A 5 23.55 8.71 11.43
N ARG A 6 22.88 9.05 10.33
CA ARG A 6 21.56 9.68 10.36
C ARG A 6 20.54 8.67 10.89
N LYS A 7 20.09 8.89 12.13
CA LYS A 7 18.98 8.18 12.78
C LYS A 7 17.67 8.38 11.99
N ILE A 8 17.42 7.53 11.00
CA ILE A 8 16.07 7.32 10.49
C ILE A 8 15.37 6.44 11.52
N LYS A 9 14.30 6.99 12.09
CA LYS A 9 13.49 6.40 13.16
C LYS A 9 12.66 5.24 12.59
N TYR A 10 13.31 4.13 12.28
CA TYR A 10 12.62 2.87 12.05
C TYR A 10 12.11 2.39 13.42
N PHE A 11 10.81 2.24 13.55
CA PHE A 11 10.22 1.54 14.70
C PHE A 11 10.40 0.05 14.41
N ILE A 12 11.50 -0.52 14.93
CA ILE A 12 11.93 -1.90 14.65
C ILE A 12 11.36 -2.80 15.74
N CYS A 13 10.47 -3.72 15.37
CA CYS A 13 10.10 -4.87 16.19
C CYS A 13 10.57 -6.15 15.48
N THR A 14 11.59 -6.77 16.06
CA THR A 14 12.14 -8.12 15.85
C THR A 14 12.51 -8.60 14.43
N ILE A 15 13.83 -8.76 14.25
CA ILE A 15 14.58 -9.82 13.55
C ILE A 15 13.71 -10.76 12.67
N ASP A 16 13.86 -10.63 11.35
CA ASP A 16 13.48 -11.56 10.28
C ASP A 16 12.00 -11.89 9.95
N ASN A 17 11.06 -10.92 9.91
CA ASN A 17 9.84 -11.06 9.09
C ASN A 17 9.05 -9.73 8.89
N ILE A 18 9.64 -8.72 8.25
CA ILE A 18 8.82 -7.61 7.70
C ILE A 18 8.13 -8.12 6.44
N VAL A 19 6.88 -8.56 6.57
CA VAL A 19 6.08 -9.05 5.44
C VAL A 19 5.67 -7.88 4.52
N TYR A 20 5.67 -6.62 5.01
CA TYR A 20 5.51 -5.43 4.17
C TYR A 20 6.01 -4.10 4.78
N THR A 21 6.27 -3.09 3.95
CA THR A 21 6.58 -1.71 4.39
C THR A 21 5.33 -0.84 4.46
N THR A 22 5.36 0.25 5.24
CA THR A 22 4.28 1.25 5.28
C THR A 22 3.97 1.80 3.88
N PRO A 23 2.70 1.74 3.40
CA PRO A 23 2.31 2.32 2.12
C PRO A 23 2.70 3.79 1.97
N GLN A 24 3.35 4.13 0.87
CA GLN A 24 3.81 5.47 0.52
C GLN A 24 3.11 5.97 -0.74
N ILE A 25 2.98 7.29 -0.87
CA ILE A 25 2.41 7.93 -2.06
C ILE A 25 3.55 8.35 -3.00
N SER A 26 3.44 7.97 -4.27
CA SER A 26 4.19 8.58 -5.37
C SER A 26 3.23 9.47 -6.15
N ALA A 27 3.33 10.77 -5.92
CA ALA A 27 2.51 11.77 -6.60
C ALA A 27 3.31 12.47 -7.69
N ASN A 28 2.63 12.83 -8.77
CA ASN A 28 3.12 13.75 -9.79
C ASN A 28 2.37 15.10 -9.66
N ASP A 29 2.93 16.17 -10.20
CA ASP A 29 2.28 17.49 -10.25
C ASP A 29 1.53 17.74 -11.57
N ASN A 30 1.66 16.81 -12.54
CA ASN A 30 0.93 16.79 -13.79
C ASN A 30 -0.19 15.73 -13.75
N LEU A 31 -1.42 16.09 -14.13
CA LEU A 31 -2.57 15.18 -14.20
C LEU A 31 -2.46 14.11 -15.28
N ALA A 32 -1.71 14.36 -16.36
CA ALA A 32 -1.47 13.37 -17.41
C ALA A 32 -0.58 12.19 -16.93
N SER A 33 0.27 12.45 -15.95
CA SER A 33 1.15 11.46 -15.34
C SER A 33 0.43 10.69 -14.23
N ARG A 34 0.59 9.36 -14.22
CA ARG A 34 -0.04 8.51 -13.20
C ARG A 34 0.64 8.67 -11.85
N SER A 35 -0.17 8.82 -10.81
CA SER A 35 0.24 8.71 -9.40
C SER A 35 -0.22 7.37 -8.82
N TYR A 36 0.46 6.90 -7.78
CA TYR A 36 0.16 5.60 -7.17
C TYR A 36 0.54 5.54 -5.69
N VAL A 37 -0.02 4.56 -5.00
CA VAL A 37 0.45 4.10 -3.68
C VAL A 37 1.37 2.90 -3.89
N TYR A 38 2.46 2.81 -3.13
CA TYR A 38 3.37 1.66 -3.20
C TYR A 38 3.83 1.19 -1.84
N PHE A 39 4.20 -0.08 -1.76
CA PHE A 39 4.88 -0.69 -0.63
C PHE A 39 5.63 -1.93 -1.11
N TYR A 40 6.59 -2.37 -0.31
CA TYR A 40 7.19 -3.69 -0.46
C TYR A 40 6.34 -4.70 0.30
N TYR A 41 6.14 -5.88 -0.26
CA TYR A 41 5.59 -7.06 0.40
C TYR A 41 6.45 -8.26 0.03
N ASN A 42 6.97 -9.01 1.02
CA ASN A 42 7.94 -10.10 0.81
C ASN A 42 9.08 -9.71 -0.15
N LYS A 43 9.77 -8.59 0.13
CA LYS A 43 10.87 -8.02 -0.67
C LYS A 43 10.50 -7.64 -2.12
N LYS A 44 9.24 -7.80 -2.54
CA LYS A 44 8.76 -7.40 -3.86
C LYS A 44 8.03 -6.07 -3.79
N HIS A 45 8.32 -5.18 -4.73
CA HIS A 45 7.70 -3.87 -4.83
C HIS A 45 6.34 -3.97 -5.55
N TYR A 46 5.29 -3.45 -4.92
CA TYR A 46 3.95 -3.37 -5.49
C TYR A 46 3.50 -1.92 -5.64
N LYS A 47 2.84 -1.62 -6.76
CA LYS A 47 2.27 -0.30 -7.08
C LYS A 47 0.78 -0.43 -7.35
N PHE A 48 0.00 0.45 -6.75
CA PHE A 48 -1.45 0.48 -6.84
C PHE A 48 -1.94 1.86 -7.28
N TYR A 49 -2.57 1.89 -8.45
CA TYR A 49 -3.04 3.12 -9.09
C TYR A 49 -4.49 3.47 -8.73
N ASN A 50 -5.23 2.54 -8.12
CA ASN A 50 -6.64 2.65 -7.74
C ASN A 50 -7.00 1.65 -6.62
N GLY A 51 -8.24 1.72 -6.15
CA GLY A 51 -8.81 0.88 -5.09
C GLY A 51 -9.37 -0.47 -5.54
N ASN A 52 -9.24 -0.86 -6.82
CA ASN A 52 -9.92 -2.06 -7.35
C ASN A 52 -9.47 -3.34 -6.63
N LYS A 53 -8.19 -3.44 -6.22
CA LYS A 53 -7.66 -4.60 -5.49
C LYS A 53 -8.23 -4.77 -4.08
N LEU A 54 -8.88 -3.73 -3.55
CA LEU A 54 -9.60 -3.74 -2.28
C LEU A 54 -11.12 -3.69 -2.48
N ASN A 55 -11.61 -3.81 -3.73
CA ASN A 55 -13.01 -3.61 -4.09
C ASN A 55 -13.57 -2.23 -3.67
N LEU A 56 -12.72 -1.18 -3.72
CA LEU A 56 -13.09 0.18 -3.35
C LEU A 56 -13.16 1.11 -4.57
N PRO A 57 -14.19 1.96 -4.70
CA PRO A 57 -14.33 2.90 -5.81
C PRO A 57 -13.45 4.14 -5.62
N ILE A 58 -12.13 3.96 -5.59
CA ILE A 58 -11.14 5.04 -5.40
C ILE A 58 -10.26 5.11 -6.64
N PHE A 59 -10.37 6.23 -7.39
CA PHE A 59 -9.70 6.41 -8.69
C PHE A 59 -8.90 7.72 -8.75
N PRO A 60 -7.72 7.80 -8.10
CA PRO A 60 -6.95 9.05 -8.03
C PRO A 60 -6.54 9.60 -9.39
N ASN A 61 -6.33 8.73 -10.39
CA ASN A 61 -5.91 9.10 -11.74
C ASN A 61 -7.07 9.56 -12.64
N HIS A 62 -8.32 9.56 -12.16
CA HIS A 62 -9.46 10.17 -12.85
C HIS A 62 -9.82 11.57 -12.30
N ALA A 63 -9.09 12.03 -11.28
CA ALA A 63 -9.31 13.33 -10.68
C ALA A 63 -9.06 14.46 -11.70
N LYS A 64 -9.86 15.52 -11.61
CA LYS A 64 -9.74 16.69 -12.49
C LYS A 64 -8.78 17.74 -11.96
N THR A 65 -8.35 17.61 -10.70
CA THR A 65 -7.43 18.55 -10.05
C THR A 65 -6.37 17.82 -9.22
N ILE A 66 -5.19 18.44 -9.08
CA ILE A 66 -4.09 17.92 -8.25
C ILE A 66 -4.54 17.75 -6.79
N LYS A 67 -5.32 18.71 -6.28
CA LYS A 67 -5.87 18.67 -4.92
C LYS A 67 -6.80 17.49 -4.70
N GLU A 68 -7.69 17.21 -5.65
CA GLU A 68 -8.57 16.05 -5.61
C GLU A 68 -7.77 14.74 -5.70
N ARG A 69 -6.80 14.67 -6.62
CA ARG A 69 -5.90 13.52 -6.74
C ARG A 69 -5.17 13.24 -5.42
N ALA A 70 -4.64 14.27 -4.77
CA ALA A 70 -3.96 14.15 -3.48
C ALA A 70 -4.90 13.59 -2.40
N LYS A 71 -6.14 14.10 -2.29
CA LYS A 71 -7.15 13.57 -1.37
C LYS A 71 -7.44 12.09 -1.63
N LEU A 72 -7.61 11.70 -2.89
CA LEU A 72 -7.87 10.32 -3.27
C LEU A 72 -6.66 9.41 -3.03
N LEU A 73 -5.43 9.88 -3.25
CA LEU A 73 -4.21 9.14 -2.94
C LEU A 73 -4.05 8.91 -1.43
N HIS A 74 -4.33 9.93 -0.60
CA HIS A 74 -4.32 9.77 0.85
C HIS A 74 -5.37 8.78 1.33
N LYS A 75 -6.59 8.85 0.79
CA LYS A 75 -7.62 7.86 1.08
C LYS A 75 -7.16 6.46 0.67
N LEU A 76 -6.62 6.31 -0.53
CA LEU A 76 -6.11 5.03 -1.03
C LEU A 76 -4.99 4.46 -0.14
N GLN A 77 -4.07 5.31 0.30
CA GLN A 77 -2.98 4.95 1.22
C GLN A 77 -3.53 4.44 2.56
N GLN A 78 -4.49 5.15 3.14
CA GLN A 78 -5.13 4.74 4.39
C GLN A 78 -5.82 3.38 4.26
N GLU A 79 -6.53 3.13 3.16
CA GLU A 79 -7.23 1.87 2.93
C GLU A 79 -6.26 0.69 2.72
N TYR A 80 -5.14 0.88 1.99
CA TYR A 80 -4.11 -0.16 1.92
C TYR A 80 -3.44 -0.41 3.27
N THR A 81 -3.20 0.62 4.08
CA THR A 81 -2.66 0.43 5.43
C THR A 81 -3.63 -0.38 6.29
N LYS A 82 -4.93 -0.07 6.28
CA LYS A 82 -5.96 -0.85 6.99
C LYS A 82 -6.02 -2.30 6.49
N ALA A 83 -6.01 -2.50 5.18
CA ALA A 83 -6.08 -3.83 4.58
C ALA A 83 -4.87 -4.69 4.98
N LEU A 84 -3.66 -4.15 4.88
CA LEU A 84 -2.43 -4.86 5.27
C LEU A 84 -2.44 -5.22 6.77
N ASN A 85 -2.92 -4.32 7.63
CA ASN A 85 -3.10 -4.60 9.05
C ASN A 85 -4.17 -5.67 9.33
N ASN A 86 -5.09 -5.89 8.40
CA ASN A 86 -6.15 -6.92 8.45
C ASN A 86 -5.77 -8.18 7.64
N ASN A 87 -4.47 -8.49 7.52
CA ASN A 87 -3.94 -9.67 6.82
C ASN A 87 -4.23 -9.76 5.31
N TRP A 88 -4.61 -8.66 4.66
CA TRP A 88 -4.71 -8.64 3.19
C TRP A 88 -3.33 -8.78 2.54
N THR A 89 -3.26 -9.49 1.40
CA THR A 89 -2.02 -9.70 0.64
C THR A 89 -2.16 -9.27 -0.82
N PRO A 90 -1.11 -8.70 -1.43
CA PRO A 90 -1.15 -8.23 -2.81
C PRO A 90 -1.12 -9.36 -3.85
N THR A 91 -0.76 -10.58 -3.45
CA THR A 91 -0.70 -11.76 -4.32
C THR A 91 -2.07 -12.40 -4.55
N GLY A 92 -3.10 -12.04 -3.77
CA GLY A 92 -4.44 -12.60 -3.90
C GLY A 92 -4.53 -14.08 -3.52
N GLN A 93 -3.49 -14.64 -2.90
CA GLN A 93 -3.53 -15.97 -2.31
C GLN A 93 -4.24 -15.84 -0.97
N THR A 94 -5.52 -16.21 -0.94
CA THR A 94 -6.12 -16.77 0.27
C THR A 94 -5.34 -18.05 0.55
N ASN A 95 -4.88 -18.26 1.77
CA ASN A 95 -4.26 -19.54 2.10
C ASN A 95 -5.26 -20.65 1.71
N LEU A 96 -4.83 -21.62 0.90
CA LEU A 96 -5.65 -22.78 0.51
C LEU A 96 -6.00 -23.71 1.70
N PHE A 97 -5.81 -23.22 2.93
CA PHE A 97 -6.07 -23.85 4.21
C PHE A 97 -7.16 -23.16 5.02
N ASP A 98 -7.86 -22.16 4.47
CA ASP A 98 -9.10 -21.71 5.09
C ASP A 98 -10.10 -22.88 5.00
N PRO A 99 -10.53 -23.47 6.13
CA PRO A 99 -11.47 -24.58 6.10
C PRO A 99 -12.75 -24.10 5.43
N ILE A 100 -13.14 -24.80 4.36
CA ILE A 100 -14.43 -24.61 3.71
C ILE A 100 -15.48 -24.72 4.82
N LEU A 101 -16.13 -23.61 5.16
CA LEU A 101 -17.28 -23.68 6.07
C LEU A 101 -18.32 -24.58 5.40
N PRO A 102 -18.79 -25.64 6.08
CA PRO A 102 -19.77 -26.54 5.50
C PRO A 102 -21.02 -25.74 5.13
N ILE A 103 -21.47 -25.93 3.89
CA ILE A 103 -22.73 -25.40 3.40
C ILE A 103 -23.84 -26.04 4.27
N GLN A 104 -24.64 -25.21 4.95
CA GLN A 104 -25.85 -25.66 5.65
C GLN A 104 -26.96 -25.95 4.67
#